data_AF-A0A4Q4KJS6-F1
#
_entry.id   AF-A0A4Q4KJS6-F1
#
_cell.length_a   1.000
_cell.length_b   1.000
_cell.length_c   1.000
_cell.angle_alpha   90.00
_cell.angle_beta   90.00
_cell.angle_gamma   90.00
#
_symmetry.space_group_name_H-M   'P 1'
#
loop_
_entity.id
_entity.type
_entity.pdbx_description
1 polymer ?
#
loop_
_entity_poly.entity_id
_entity_poly.type
_entity_poly.pdbx_seq_one_letter_code
_entity_poly.pdbx_strand_id
1 'polypeptide(L)'
;MNKLLLIFFLFIILNACQTQEKVKDHETYTYLQVCFEDYYLNYDVEITPLLDEFEVLLLKEGHITDTTGEAYKNLFDSLAVNDYFKPPLKKEDFNNTVLYKNPSNIIECAETLFSVDSIQIVKTNFSKIASKINHEIEKGEDISIHYFFDLYKRELTDDEIRAPYIKQSVLLLLYRWYFKSKYDRDMKIEDTQGSKK
;
A
#
# COMPACT_ATOMS: atom_id res chain seq x y z
N MET A 1 1.40 -38.14 -40.21
CA MET A 1 0.43 -37.31 -39.49
C MET A 1 0.99 -36.70 -38.19
N ASN A 2 2.31 -36.43 -38.09
CA ASN A 2 2.95 -35.96 -36.84
C ASN A 2 3.58 -34.55 -36.92
N LYS A 3 3.63 -33.92 -38.11
CA LYS A 3 4.26 -32.59 -38.26
C LYS A 3 3.36 -31.44 -37.80
N LEU A 4 2.04 -31.57 -37.97
CA LEU A 4 1.07 -30.55 -37.54
C LEU A 4 0.98 -30.45 -36.01
N LEU A 5 1.07 -31.60 -35.33
CA LEU A 5 0.99 -31.68 -33.86
C LEU A 5 2.25 -31.09 -33.20
N LEU A 6 3.41 -31.23 -33.84
CA LEU A 6 4.68 -30.63 -33.42
C LEU A 6 4.67 -29.10 -33.56
N ILE A 7 4.05 -28.56 -34.61
CA ILE A 7 3.87 -27.11 -34.81
C ILE A 7 2.90 -26.55 -33.76
N PHE A 8 1.81 -27.26 -33.46
CA PHE A 8 0.86 -26.84 -32.42
C PHE A 8 1.49 -26.83 -31.02
N PHE A 9 2.35 -27.82 -30.72
CA PHE A 9 3.11 -27.86 -29.46
C PHE A 9 4.14 -26.72 -29.36
N LEU A 10 4.80 -26.36 -30.48
CA LEU A 10 5.68 -25.19 -30.54
C LEU A 10 4.94 -23.88 -30.30
N PHE A 11 3.72 -23.73 -30.82
CA PHE A 11 2.88 -22.55 -30.56
C PHE A 11 2.43 -22.43 -29.10
N ILE A 12 2.19 -23.55 -28.41
CA ILE A 12 1.86 -23.56 -26.98
C ILE A 12 3.08 -23.14 -26.14
N ILE A 13 4.28 -23.58 -26.49
CA ILE A 13 5.52 -23.18 -25.78
C ILE A 13 5.84 -21.70 -26.04
N LEU A 14 5.56 -21.18 -27.24
CA LEU A 14 5.77 -19.77 -27.58
C LEU A 14 4.78 -18.82 -26.85
N ASN A 15 3.52 -19.25 -26.63
CA ASN A 15 2.55 -18.46 -25.85
C ASN A 15 2.73 -18.60 -24.32
N ALA A 16 3.46 -19.61 -23.84
CA ALA A 16 3.83 -19.69 -22.43
C ALA A 16 4.81 -18.58 -21.97
N CYS A 17 5.36 -17.79 -22.91
CA CYS A 17 6.20 -16.62 -22.65
C CYS A 17 5.44 -15.27 -22.56
N GLN A 18 4.10 -15.25 -22.49
CA GLN A 18 3.34 -14.00 -22.32
C GLN A 18 3.30 -13.45 -20.87
N THR A 19 4.10 -14.01 -19.94
CA THR A 19 4.22 -13.53 -18.54
C THR A 19 5.20 -12.38 -18.35
N GLN A 20 5.83 -11.88 -19.41
CA GLN A 20 6.91 -10.89 -19.33
C GLN A 20 6.50 -9.59 -18.62
N GLU A 21 5.27 -9.11 -18.82
CA GLU A 21 4.78 -7.89 -18.15
C GLU A 21 4.65 -8.07 -16.62
N LYS A 22 4.06 -9.17 -16.15
CA LYS A 22 3.91 -9.42 -14.70
C LYS A 22 5.25 -9.59 -13.98
N VAL A 23 6.22 -10.24 -14.63
CA VAL A 23 7.57 -10.39 -14.07
C VAL A 23 8.26 -9.03 -13.97
N LYS A 24 8.10 -8.19 -14.99
CA LYS A 24 8.70 -6.85 -15.05
C LYS A 24 8.10 -5.87 -14.04
N ASP A 25 6.79 -5.94 -13.81
CA ASP A 25 6.12 -5.12 -12.80
C ASP A 25 6.56 -5.52 -11.38
N HIS A 26 6.66 -6.83 -11.11
CA HIS A 26 7.14 -7.30 -9.81
C HIS A 26 8.58 -6.84 -9.53
N GLU A 27 9.48 -6.97 -10.51
CA GLU A 27 10.87 -6.51 -10.40
C GLU A 27 10.93 -4.98 -10.18
N THR A 28 10.11 -4.22 -10.91
CA THR A 28 9.97 -2.77 -10.71
C THR A 28 9.54 -2.45 -9.28
N TYR A 29 8.54 -3.15 -8.74
CA TYR A 29 8.11 -2.97 -7.35
C TYR A 29 9.17 -3.39 -6.33
N THR A 30 10.03 -4.37 -6.63
CA THR A 30 11.18 -4.69 -5.77
C THR A 30 12.17 -3.52 -5.71
N TYR A 31 12.50 -2.89 -6.85
CA TYR A 31 13.42 -1.75 -6.84
C TYR A 31 12.82 -0.52 -6.13
N LEU A 32 11.53 -0.26 -6.34
CA LEU A 32 10.82 0.80 -5.61
C LEU A 32 10.80 0.53 -4.10
N GLN A 33 10.67 -0.73 -3.68
CA GLN A 33 10.77 -1.12 -2.27
C GLN A 33 12.15 -0.79 -1.69
N VAL A 34 13.23 -1.11 -2.40
CA VAL A 34 14.60 -0.79 -1.94
C VAL A 34 14.78 0.71 -1.78
N CYS A 35 14.29 1.51 -2.74
CA CYS A 35 14.34 2.98 -2.63
C CYS A 35 13.50 3.52 -1.47
N PHE A 36 12.36 2.89 -1.18
CA PHE A 36 11.53 3.23 -0.03
C PHE A 36 12.22 2.88 1.30
N GLU A 37 12.91 1.74 1.36
CA GLU A 37 13.75 1.36 2.50
C GLU A 37 14.89 2.35 2.71
N ASP A 38 15.63 2.69 1.66
CA ASP A 38 16.73 3.66 1.72
C ASP A 38 16.28 5.03 2.24
N TYR A 39 15.10 5.51 1.83
CA TYR A 39 14.52 6.75 2.36
C TYR A 39 14.41 6.72 3.89
N TYR A 40 13.90 5.63 4.48
CA TYR A 40 13.74 5.53 5.93
C TYR A 40 15.04 5.21 6.67
N LEU A 41 15.97 4.52 6.02
CA LEU A 41 17.32 4.28 6.57
C LEU A 41 18.09 5.59 6.78
N ASN A 42 17.85 6.62 5.96
CA ASN A 42 18.39 7.98 6.21
C ASN A 42 17.92 8.62 7.52
N TYR A 43 16.92 8.03 8.18
CA TYR A 43 16.41 8.41 9.50
C TYR A 43 16.65 7.32 10.55
N ASP A 44 17.57 6.38 10.29
CA ASP A 44 17.89 5.24 11.15
C ASP A 44 16.68 4.32 11.41
N VAL A 45 15.78 4.18 10.43
CA VAL A 45 14.59 3.31 10.52
C VAL A 45 14.64 2.20 9.49
N GLU A 46 14.68 0.97 9.98
CA GLU A 46 14.42 -0.23 9.18
C GLU A 46 12.90 -0.39 8.99
N ILE A 47 12.37 0.13 7.88
CA ILE A 47 10.92 0.23 7.68
C ILE A 47 10.24 -1.14 7.46
N THR A 48 10.90 -2.07 6.77
CA THR A 48 10.33 -3.38 6.44
C THR A 48 10.06 -4.23 7.68
N PRO A 49 11.03 -4.48 8.57
CA PRO A 49 10.76 -5.21 9.81
C PRO A 49 9.65 -4.56 10.65
N LEU A 50 9.63 -3.23 10.73
CA LEU A 50 8.61 -2.49 11.48
C LEU A 50 7.20 -2.69 10.91
N LEU A 51 7.04 -2.64 9.59
CA LEU A 51 5.75 -2.84 8.93
C LEU A 51 5.32 -4.32 8.96
N ASP A 52 6.26 -5.26 8.88
CA ASP A 52 5.97 -6.70 9.00
C ASP A 52 5.52 -7.05 10.43
N GLU A 53 6.16 -6.49 11.46
CA GLU A 53 5.71 -6.61 12.85
C GLU A 53 4.31 -6.03 13.05
N PHE A 54 4.01 -4.91 12.39
CA PHE A 54 2.68 -4.32 12.40
C PHE A 54 1.64 -5.20 11.70
N GLU A 55 1.95 -5.80 10.54
CA GLU A 55 1.05 -6.77 9.89
C GLU A 55 0.74 -7.97 10.80
N VAL A 56 1.77 -8.51 11.47
CA VAL A 56 1.60 -9.59 12.46
C VAL A 56 0.71 -9.14 13.62
N LEU A 57 0.79 -7.88 14.05
CA LEU A 57 -0.13 -7.35 15.05
C LEU A 57 -1.57 -7.29 14.53
N LEU A 58 -1.79 -6.79 13.31
CA LEU A 58 -3.11 -6.75 12.69
C LEU A 58 -3.76 -8.15 12.62
N LEU A 59 -2.97 -9.18 12.32
CA LEU A 59 -3.39 -10.59 12.36
C LEU A 59 -3.78 -11.03 13.77
N LYS A 60 -2.91 -10.76 14.76
CA LYS A 60 -3.15 -11.15 16.16
C LYS A 60 -4.36 -10.44 16.79
N GLU A 61 -4.67 -9.24 16.32
CA GLU A 61 -5.83 -8.47 16.76
C GLU A 61 -7.12 -8.80 15.98
N GLY A 62 -7.01 -9.59 14.91
CA GLY A 62 -8.15 -9.99 14.09
C GLY A 62 -8.64 -8.90 13.13
N HIS A 63 -7.82 -7.89 12.83
CA HIS A 63 -8.14 -6.87 11.82
C HIS A 63 -8.04 -7.42 10.40
N ILE A 64 -7.14 -8.39 10.19
CA ILE A 64 -7.01 -9.20 8.98
C ILE A 64 -6.94 -10.68 9.36
N THR A 65 -7.40 -11.56 8.47
CA THR A 65 -7.44 -13.01 8.70
C THR A 65 -6.15 -13.72 8.29
N ASP A 66 -5.44 -13.17 7.30
CA ASP A 66 -4.17 -13.65 6.76
C ASP A 66 -3.46 -12.49 6.01
N THR A 67 -2.37 -12.80 5.29
CA THR A 67 -1.58 -11.82 4.53
C THR A 67 -1.95 -11.76 3.04
N THR A 68 -3.12 -12.30 2.66
CA THR A 68 -3.60 -12.26 1.28
C THR A 68 -4.22 -10.91 0.93
N GLY A 69 -4.20 -10.54 -0.36
CA GLY A 69 -4.84 -9.30 -0.81
C GLY A 69 -6.33 -9.23 -0.51
N GLU A 70 -7.04 -10.37 -0.47
CA GLU A 70 -8.45 -10.45 -0.08
C GLU A 70 -8.66 -9.99 1.37
N ALA A 71 -7.81 -10.44 2.31
CA ALA A 71 -7.89 -10.01 3.71
C ALA A 71 -7.69 -8.50 3.87
N TYR A 72 -6.75 -7.91 3.11
CA TYR A 72 -6.56 -6.46 3.07
C TYR A 72 -7.78 -5.73 2.51
N LYS A 73 -8.39 -6.23 1.42
CA LYS A 73 -9.61 -5.64 0.86
C LYS A 73 -10.78 -5.69 1.83
N ASN A 74 -10.94 -6.78 2.58
CA ASN A 74 -11.95 -6.89 3.63
C ASN A 74 -11.70 -5.87 4.75
N LEU A 75 -10.43 -5.63 5.12
CA LEU A 75 -10.09 -4.56 6.05
C LEU A 75 -10.43 -3.18 5.47
N PHE A 76 -10.09 -2.90 4.21
CA PHE A 76 -10.45 -1.64 3.55
C PHE A 76 -11.96 -1.42 3.52
N ASP A 77 -12.76 -2.46 3.30
CA ASP A 77 -14.22 -2.39 3.35
C ASP A 77 -14.74 -2.01 4.73
N SER A 78 -14.17 -2.63 5.76
CA SER A 78 -14.49 -2.27 7.13
C SER A 78 -14.11 -0.81 7.41
N LEU A 79 -12.93 -0.36 6.98
CA LEU A 79 -12.43 0.99 7.24
C LEU A 79 -13.09 2.06 6.37
N ALA A 80 -13.58 1.75 5.17
CA ALA A 80 -14.32 2.70 4.33
C ALA A 80 -15.71 3.02 4.90
N VAL A 81 -16.27 2.12 5.71
CA VAL A 81 -17.58 2.29 6.36
C VAL A 81 -17.44 2.76 7.81
N ASN A 82 -16.33 2.45 8.48
CA ASN A 82 -16.08 2.83 9.87
C ASN A 82 -14.92 3.83 9.94
N ASP A 83 -15.14 4.99 10.56
CA ASP A 83 -14.12 6.03 10.71
C ASP A 83 -12.83 5.58 11.43
N TYR A 84 -12.81 4.44 12.12
CA TYR A 84 -11.65 4.03 12.90
C TYR A 84 -11.53 2.50 12.97
N PHE A 85 -10.30 2.00 13.12
CA PHE A 85 -10.05 0.59 13.43
C PHE A 85 -10.84 0.16 14.68
N LYS A 86 -11.45 -1.02 14.66
CA LYS A 86 -12.16 -1.54 15.83
C LYS A 86 -11.15 -1.93 16.93
N PRO A 87 -11.50 -1.90 18.23
CA PRO A 87 -10.62 -2.46 19.25
C PRO A 87 -10.46 -3.97 19.06
N PRO A 88 -9.35 -4.58 19.52
CA PRO A 88 -8.29 -3.97 20.32
C PRO A 88 -7.28 -3.17 19.48
N LEU A 89 -6.68 -2.13 20.10
CA LEU A 89 -5.62 -1.31 19.51
C LEU A 89 -4.38 -1.33 20.42
N LYS A 90 -3.61 -2.43 20.44
CA LYS A 90 -2.57 -2.69 21.45
C LYS A 90 -1.20 -2.09 21.12
N LYS A 91 -0.95 -1.60 19.90
CA LYS A 91 0.33 -0.94 19.63
C LYS A 91 0.45 0.34 20.46
N GLU A 92 1.61 0.53 21.09
CA GLU A 92 1.94 1.73 21.88
C GLU A 92 3.21 2.42 21.39
N ASP A 93 4.14 1.65 20.85
CA ASP A 93 5.47 2.03 20.42
C ASP A 93 5.50 2.45 18.94
N PHE A 94 4.82 3.55 18.63
CA PHE A 94 4.85 4.09 17.28
C PHE A 94 6.16 4.83 17.00
N ASN A 95 6.72 4.60 15.80
CA ASN A 95 7.90 5.31 15.34
C ASN A 95 7.48 6.66 14.72
N ASN A 96 7.94 7.76 15.31
CA ASN A 96 7.59 9.11 14.86
C ASN A 96 8.00 9.41 13.41
N THR A 97 9.15 8.89 12.96
CA THR A 97 9.58 9.06 11.57
C THR A 97 8.56 8.40 10.64
N VAL A 98 8.12 7.18 10.94
CA VAL A 98 7.12 6.47 10.14
C VAL A 98 5.77 7.19 10.14
N LEU A 99 5.36 7.77 11.27
CA LEU A 99 4.11 8.52 11.38
C LEU A 99 4.09 9.78 10.50
N TYR A 100 5.19 10.53 10.44
CA TYR A 100 5.17 11.90 9.93
C TYR A 100 6.06 12.17 8.71
N LYS A 101 7.00 11.28 8.35
CA LYS A 101 7.84 11.43 7.17
C LYS A 101 7.26 10.70 5.98
N ASN A 102 6.98 11.44 4.90
CA ASN A 102 6.51 10.88 3.64
C ASN A 102 7.69 10.59 2.72
N PRO A 103 7.82 9.35 2.21
CA PRO A 103 8.87 8.99 1.28
C PRO A 103 8.78 9.85 0.02
N SER A 104 9.92 10.40 -0.39
CA SER A 104 10.07 11.27 -1.56
C SER A 104 11.17 10.74 -2.47
N ASN A 105 11.17 11.15 -3.74
CA ASN A 105 12.20 10.81 -4.73
C ASN A 105 12.37 9.30 -4.99
N ILE A 106 11.37 8.47 -4.67
CA ILE A 106 11.43 7.02 -4.86
C ILE A 106 11.61 6.65 -6.34
N ILE A 107 10.92 7.34 -7.25
CA ILE A 107 11.05 7.14 -8.70
C ILE A 107 12.45 7.54 -9.18
N GLU A 108 12.95 8.70 -8.74
CA GLU A 108 14.29 9.18 -9.10
C GLU A 108 15.39 8.24 -8.60
N CYS A 109 15.23 7.69 -7.39
CA CYS A 109 16.11 6.65 -6.86
C CYS A 109 16.09 5.40 -7.75
N ALA A 110 14.90 4.92 -8.14
CA ALA A 110 14.78 3.73 -8.99
C ALA A 110 15.39 3.93 -10.38
N GLU A 111 15.21 5.11 -10.95
CA GLU A 111 15.84 5.51 -12.21
C GLU A 111 17.36 5.57 -12.09
N THR A 112 17.88 6.21 -11.04
CA THR A 112 19.32 6.45 -10.89
C THR A 112 20.09 5.20 -10.50
N LEU A 113 19.59 4.41 -9.55
CA LEU A 113 20.31 3.26 -8.99
C LEU A 113 20.08 1.96 -9.78
N PHE A 114 18.88 1.79 -10.34
CA PHE A 114 18.49 0.54 -10.98
C PHE A 114 18.19 0.70 -12.47
N SER A 115 18.35 1.91 -13.03
CA SER A 115 18.05 2.20 -14.45
C SER A 115 16.63 1.83 -14.85
N VAL A 116 15.68 1.90 -13.90
CA VAL A 116 14.27 1.67 -14.18
C VAL A 116 13.74 2.86 -14.96
N ASP A 117 13.20 2.60 -16.13
CA ASP A 117 12.54 3.62 -16.95
C ASP A 117 11.34 4.20 -16.18
N SER A 118 11.41 5.49 -15.84
CA SER A 118 10.37 6.19 -15.08
C SER A 118 9.02 6.15 -15.79
N ILE A 119 8.98 6.06 -17.13
CA ILE A 119 7.76 5.88 -17.92
C ILE A 119 7.09 4.54 -17.59
N GLN A 120 7.85 3.51 -17.28
CA GLN A 120 7.31 2.20 -16.89
C GLN A 120 6.68 2.28 -15.50
N ILE A 121 7.33 2.96 -14.56
CA ILE A 121 6.79 3.17 -13.22
C ILE A 121 5.46 3.93 -13.28
N VAL A 122 5.39 5.08 -13.96
CA VAL A 122 4.14 5.87 -14.04
C VAL A 122 3.01 5.16 -14.78
N LYS A 123 3.32 4.15 -15.61
CA LYS A 123 2.32 3.31 -16.29
C LYS A 123 1.76 2.20 -15.41
N THR A 124 2.41 1.88 -14.28
CA THR A 124 1.87 0.91 -13.33
C THR A 124 0.51 1.34 -12.80
N ASN A 125 -0.32 0.38 -12.43
CA ASN A 125 -1.63 0.65 -11.88
C ASN A 125 -1.53 1.43 -10.55
N PHE A 126 -0.59 1.06 -9.68
CA PHE A 126 -0.39 1.74 -8.40
C PHE A 126 0.03 3.20 -8.57
N SER A 127 0.91 3.52 -9.53
CA SER A 127 1.26 4.92 -9.82
C SER A 127 0.09 5.72 -10.41
N LYS A 128 -0.78 5.09 -11.21
CA LYS A 128 -2.01 5.73 -11.71
C LYS A 128 -2.99 6.04 -10.56
N ILE A 129 -3.15 5.11 -9.62
CA ILE A 129 -3.94 5.30 -8.40
C ILE A 129 -3.36 6.47 -7.57
N ALA A 130 -2.05 6.49 -7.33
CA ALA A 130 -1.41 7.58 -6.61
C ALA A 130 -1.59 8.93 -7.31
N SER A 131 -1.54 8.95 -8.65
CA SER A 131 -1.80 10.15 -9.45
C SER A 131 -3.24 10.64 -9.31
N LYS A 132 -4.24 9.73 -9.28
CA LYS A 132 -5.63 10.07 -9.01
C LYS A 132 -5.81 10.69 -7.61
N ILE A 133 -5.18 10.09 -6.59
CA ILE A 133 -5.20 10.62 -5.23
C ILE A 133 -4.62 12.04 -5.20
N ASN A 134 -3.42 12.23 -5.75
CA ASN A 134 -2.77 13.55 -5.76
C ASN A 134 -3.61 14.60 -6.51
N HIS A 135 -4.23 14.22 -7.63
CA HIS A 135 -5.11 15.11 -8.38
C HIS A 135 -6.33 15.57 -7.56
N GLU A 136 -6.93 14.68 -6.77
CA GLU A 136 -8.02 15.08 -5.86
C GLU A 136 -7.50 16.00 -4.73
N ILE A 137 -6.24 15.82 -4.25
CA ILE A 137 -5.67 16.66 -3.19
C ILE A 137 -5.47 18.08 -3.72
N GLU A 138 -4.98 18.19 -4.96
CA GLU A 138 -4.73 19.47 -5.63
C GLU A 138 -6.01 20.29 -5.87
N LYS A 139 -7.19 19.66 -5.92
CA LYS A 139 -8.48 20.37 -6.03
C LYS A 139 -8.86 21.14 -4.76
N GLY A 140 -8.11 20.99 -3.67
CA GLY A 140 -8.34 21.70 -2.42
C GLY A 140 -9.55 21.22 -1.63
N GLU A 141 -10.08 20.05 -1.98
CA GLU A 141 -11.07 19.34 -1.17
C GLU A 141 -10.33 18.50 -0.11
N ASP A 142 -10.77 18.57 1.15
CA ASP A 142 -10.28 17.66 2.20
C ASP A 142 -10.61 16.22 1.79
N ILE A 143 -9.62 15.48 1.28
CA ILE A 143 -9.82 14.07 0.95
C ILE A 143 -9.99 13.27 2.22
N SER A 144 -11.14 12.61 2.34
CA SER A 144 -11.37 11.61 3.38
C SER A 144 -10.46 10.40 3.17
N ILE A 145 -9.90 9.86 4.26
CA ILE A 145 -9.17 8.58 4.22
C ILE A 145 -9.98 7.45 3.56
N HIS A 146 -11.31 7.52 3.66
CA HIS A 146 -12.24 6.55 3.07
C HIS A 146 -12.09 6.47 1.56
N TYR A 147 -11.71 7.57 0.91
CA TYR A 147 -11.40 7.61 -0.51
C TYR A 147 -10.18 6.74 -0.85
N PHE A 148 -9.13 6.78 -0.02
CA PHE A 148 -7.94 5.95 -0.22
C PHE A 148 -8.30 4.46 -0.12
N PHE A 149 -9.09 4.08 0.89
CA PHE A 149 -9.51 2.70 1.10
C PHE A 149 -10.43 2.20 -0.02
N ASP A 150 -11.43 2.98 -0.45
CA ASP A 150 -12.31 2.62 -1.58
C ASP A 150 -11.50 2.44 -2.86
N LEU A 151 -10.56 3.37 -3.14
CA LEU A 151 -9.76 3.33 -4.34
C LEU A 151 -8.83 2.11 -4.38
N TYR A 152 -8.12 1.82 -3.29
CA TYR A 152 -7.25 0.65 -3.20
C TYR A 152 -8.05 -0.65 -3.30
N LYS A 153 -9.20 -0.74 -2.63
CA LYS A 153 -10.08 -1.92 -2.69
C LYS A 153 -10.59 -2.17 -4.10
N ARG A 154 -11.05 -1.13 -4.79
CA ARG A 154 -11.65 -1.24 -6.12
C ARG A 154 -10.61 -1.47 -7.22
N GLU A 155 -9.46 -0.82 -7.14
CA GLU A 155 -8.55 -0.72 -8.28
C GLU A 155 -7.30 -1.60 -8.16
N LEU A 156 -6.90 -2.05 -6.97
CA LEU A 156 -5.81 -3.01 -6.83
C LEU A 156 -6.33 -4.45 -6.87
N THR A 157 -5.65 -5.31 -7.61
CA THR A 157 -5.84 -6.75 -7.52
C THR A 157 -5.20 -7.33 -6.26
N ASP A 158 -5.58 -8.56 -5.89
CA ASP A 158 -5.05 -9.21 -4.69
C ASP A 158 -3.55 -9.49 -4.81
N ASP A 159 -3.08 -9.78 -6.02
CA ASP A 159 -1.67 -9.96 -6.35
C ASP A 159 -0.91 -8.64 -6.26
N GLU A 160 -1.49 -7.52 -6.72
CA GLU A 160 -0.86 -6.20 -6.64
C GLU A 160 -0.71 -5.72 -5.20
N ILE A 161 -1.72 -5.91 -4.33
CA ILE A 161 -1.62 -5.56 -2.91
C ILE A 161 -0.42 -6.24 -2.25
N ARG A 162 -0.09 -7.45 -2.70
CA ARG A 162 1.04 -8.24 -2.19
C ARG A 162 2.38 -7.89 -2.84
N ALA A 163 2.40 -7.07 -3.88
CA ALA A 163 3.65 -6.66 -4.50
C ALA A 163 4.48 -5.83 -3.51
N PRO A 164 5.82 -5.97 -3.46
CA PRO A 164 6.59 -5.55 -2.29
C PRO A 164 6.45 -4.06 -1.91
N TYR A 165 6.61 -3.15 -2.88
CA TYR A 165 6.42 -1.71 -2.67
C TYR A 165 4.96 -1.31 -2.37
N ILE A 166 3.99 -1.97 -3.02
CA ILE A 166 2.56 -1.70 -2.80
C ILE A 166 2.17 -2.11 -1.37
N LYS A 167 2.59 -3.31 -0.95
CA LYS A 167 2.33 -3.83 0.41
C LYS A 167 2.88 -2.89 1.47
N GLN A 168 4.12 -2.41 1.34
CA GLN A 168 4.70 -1.44 2.27
C GLN A 168 3.91 -0.13 2.29
N SER A 169 3.54 0.39 1.12
CA SER A 169 2.78 1.64 1.02
C SER A 169 1.39 1.52 1.67
N VAL A 170 0.72 0.38 1.47
CA VAL A 170 -0.55 0.04 2.12
C VAL A 170 -0.39 -0.09 3.63
N LEU A 171 0.62 -0.84 4.10
CA LEU A 171 0.87 -1.02 5.52
C LEU A 171 1.25 0.28 6.21
N LEU A 172 2.01 1.16 5.55
CA LEU A 172 2.32 2.51 6.06
C LEU A 172 1.05 3.34 6.24
N LEU A 173 0.13 3.31 5.28
CA LEU A 173 -1.16 4.00 5.39
C LEU A 173 -1.96 3.46 6.58
N LEU A 174 -2.07 2.13 6.69
CA LEU A 174 -2.79 1.47 7.77
C LEU A 174 -2.14 1.74 9.13
N TYR A 175 -0.81 1.77 9.21
CA TYR A 175 -0.05 2.07 10.42
C TYR A 175 -0.40 3.45 10.97
N ARG A 176 -0.41 4.45 10.09
CA ARG A 176 -0.77 5.83 10.44
C ARG A 176 -2.24 5.95 10.80
N TRP A 177 -3.10 5.26 10.07
CA TRP A 177 -4.53 5.26 10.37
C TRP A 177 -4.87 4.55 11.68
N TYR A 178 -4.13 3.48 12.01
CA TYR A 178 -4.23 2.78 13.27
C TYR A 178 -3.81 3.67 14.44
N PHE A 179 -2.68 4.40 14.30
CA PHE A 179 -2.27 5.42 15.27
C PHE A 179 -3.40 6.44 15.50
N LYS A 180 -3.91 7.03 14.42
CA LYS A 180 -5.01 7.99 14.51
C LYS A 180 -6.27 7.40 15.15
N SER A 181 -6.63 6.18 14.78
CA SER A 181 -7.78 5.44 15.35
C SER A 181 -7.65 5.20 16.85
N LYS A 182 -6.43 5.02 17.35
CA LYS A 182 -6.16 4.86 18.77
C LYS A 182 -6.31 6.20 19.50
N TYR A 183 -5.58 7.22 19.07
CA TYR A 183 -5.45 8.45 19.85
C TYR A 183 -6.63 9.42 19.66
N ASP A 184 -7.32 9.42 18.53
CA ASP A 184 -8.55 10.22 18.37
C ASP A 184 -9.70 9.65 19.23
N ARG A 185 -9.71 8.34 19.50
CA ARG A 185 -10.72 7.70 20.36
C ARG A 185 -10.46 7.92 21.85
N ASP A 186 -9.19 7.95 22.25
CA ASP A 186 -8.81 8.17 23.64
C ASP A 186 -8.96 9.65 24.07
N MET A 187 -8.97 10.58 23.09
CA MET A 187 -9.35 11.97 23.31
C MET A 187 -10.87 12.12 23.32
N LYS A 188 -11.50 12.02 24.51
CA LYS A 188 -12.87 12.54 24.68
C LYS A 188 -12.90 14.02 24.30
N ILE A 189 -13.53 14.34 23.17
CA ILE A 189 -13.95 15.71 22.90
C ILE A 189 -15.03 16.00 23.96
N GLU A 190 -14.71 16.80 24.96
CA GLU A 190 -15.74 17.39 25.81
C GLU A 190 -16.68 18.14 24.86
N ASP A 191 -17.96 17.74 24.84
CA ASP A 191 -19.00 18.45 24.12
C ASP A 191 -18.97 19.91 24.58
N THR A 192 -18.45 20.81 23.74
CA THR A 192 -18.69 22.25 23.87
C THR A 192 -20.14 22.53 23.48
N GLN A 193 -21.10 21.94 24.19
CA GLN A 193 -22.46 22.41 24.27
C GLN A 193 -22.60 23.33 25.48
N GLY A 194 -22.71 24.62 25.19
CA GLY A 194 -23.50 25.53 26.04
C GLY A 194 -22.70 26.55 26.85
N SER A 195 -22.40 27.69 26.22
CA SER A 195 -22.68 28.98 26.88
C SER A 195 -22.92 30.08 25.85
N LYS A 196 -24.12 30.05 25.26
CA LYS A 196 -24.84 31.28 24.93
C LYS A 196 -26.07 31.33 25.83
N LYS A 197 -25.95 32.10 26.91
CA LYS A 197 -27.03 32.91 27.48
C LYS A 197 -26.45 34.24 27.89
#